data_AF-A0A9E0ACP6-F1
#
_entry.id   AF-A0A9E0ACP6-F1
#
_cell.length_a   1.000
_cell.length_b   1.000
_cell.length_c   1.000
_cell.angle_alpha   90.00
_cell.angle_beta   90.00
_cell.angle_gamma   90.00
#
_symmetry.space_group_name_H-M   'P 1'
#
loop_
_entity.id
_entity.type
_entity.pdbx_description
1 polymer ?
#
loop_
_entity_poly.entity_id
_entity_poly.type
_entity_poly.pdbx_seq_one_letter_code
_entity_poly.pdbx_strand_id
1 'polypeptide(L)'
;MKYLFSIITALLLTSCVSTQSTLKNVDNTAIRPAIKDLAYAITEYATDNKYGYDQDYPINIGFIHEKQEDINIQYYFNGLEGPNGEKISYKKVDTCCPFPTKNSLMGAGTVGIYEVTFEGSNKKVMLYFNIFEKGKILCPKGFAIKKPVSSNN
;
A
#
# COMPACT_ATOMS: atom_id res chain seq x y z
N MET A 1 -8.49 -54.44 6.62
CA MET A 1 -7.62 -53.76 7.62
C MET A 1 -6.40 -53.05 7.00
N LYS A 2 -5.74 -53.60 5.96
CA LYS A 2 -4.55 -52.96 5.34
C LYS A 2 -4.87 -51.79 4.39
N TYR A 3 -5.99 -51.85 3.68
CA TYR A 3 -6.43 -50.79 2.74
C TYR A 3 -7.12 -49.60 3.42
N LEU A 4 -7.67 -49.79 4.63
CA LEU A 4 -8.34 -48.71 5.39
C LEU A 4 -7.32 -47.66 5.88
N PHE A 5 -6.12 -48.13 6.27
CA PHE A 5 -5.02 -47.26 6.68
C PHE A 5 -4.46 -46.44 5.50
N SER A 6 -4.53 -46.97 4.28
CA SER A 6 -4.03 -46.30 3.07
C SER A 6 -4.93 -45.15 2.59
N ILE A 7 -6.22 -45.18 2.92
CA ILE A 7 -7.18 -44.12 2.55
C ILE A 7 -7.04 -42.91 3.51
N ILE A 8 -6.79 -43.16 4.80
CA ILE A 8 -6.64 -42.10 5.82
C ILE A 8 -5.39 -41.24 5.56
N THR A 9 -4.28 -41.83 5.09
CA THR A 9 -3.06 -41.10 4.75
C THR A 9 -3.23 -40.16 3.54
N ALA A 10 -4.14 -40.49 2.60
CA ALA A 10 -4.36 -39.68 1.40
C ALA A 10 -5.19 -38.40 1.66
N LEU A 11 -6.02 -38.37 2.71
CA LEU A 11 -6.84 -37.20 3.04
C LEU A 11 -6.07 -36.05 3.72
N LEU A 12 -4.87 -36.31 4.26
CA LEU A 12 -4.09 -35.32 5.01
C LEU A 12 -3.30 -34.32 4.13
N LEU A 13 -3.28 -34.48 2.80
CA LEU A 13 -2.46 -33.66 1.90
C LEU A 13 -3.25 -32.57 1.14
N THR A 14 -4.53 -32.36 1.46
CA THR A 14 -5.33 -31.32 0.82
C THR A 14 -5.32 -30.02 1.64
N SER A 15 -4.16 -29.39 1.80
CA SER A 15 -4.13 -28.00 2.30
C SER A 15 -4.60 -27.07 1.18
N CYS A 16 -5.84 -26.60 1.27
CA CYS A 16 -6.34 -25.52 0.43
C CYS A 16 -5.66 -24.22 0.91
N VAL A 17 -4.50 -23.88 0.35
CA VAL A 17 -3.91 -22.55 0.58
C VAL A 17 -4.84 -21.52 -0.07
N SER A 18 -5.49 -20.70 0.74
CA SER A 18 -6.38 -19.65 0.24
C SER A 18 -5.62 -18.72 -0.70
N THR A 19 -6.13 -18.58 -1.92
CA THR A 19 -5.59 -17.61 -2.91
C THR A 19 -6.15 -16.20 -2.70
N GLN A 20 -6.99 -16.02 -1.67
CA GLN A 20 -7.57 -14.73 -1.34
C GLN A 20 -6.50 -13.87 -0.65
N SER A 21 -6.37 -12.62 -1.11
CA SER A 21 -5.50 -11.64 -0.46
C SER A 21 -5.93 -11.44 0.99
N THR A 22 -4.95 -11.32 1.89
CA THR A 22 -5.17 -11.04 3.31
C THR A 22 -5.34 -9.54 3.59
N LEU A 23 -5.04 -8.69 2.61
CA LEU A 23 -5.26 -7.24 2.70
C LEU A 23 -6.76 -6.94 2.77
N LYS A 24 -7.14 -6.07 3.71
CA LYS A 24 -8.55 -5.81 4.06
C LYS A 24 -9.16 -4.61 3.34
N ASN A 25 -8.35 -3.82 2.66
CA ASN A 25 -8.75 -2.59 1.97
C ASN A 25 -8.43 -2.60 0.47
N VAL A 26 -8.38 -3.79 -0.14
CA VAL A 26 -8.29 -3.93 -1.61
C VAL A 26 -9.61 -3.52 -2.24
N ASP A 27 -9.53 -2.67 -3.25
CA ASP A 27 -10.68 -2.24 -4.05
C ASP A 27 -10.27 -2.24 -5.53
N ASN A 28 -10.70 -3.28 -6.25
CA ASN A 28 -10.42 -3.45 -7.67
C ASN A 28 -11.16 -2.45 -8.56
N THR A 29 -12.17 -1.76 -8.03
CA THR A 29 -12.93 -0.72 -8.73
C THR A 29 -12.30 0.67 -8.57
N ALA A 30 -11.33 0.81 -7.65
CA ALA A 30 -10.65 2.07 -7.42
C ALA A 30 -9.94 2.59 -8.68
N ILE A 31 -10.13 3.88 -8.93
CA ILE A 31 -9.49 4.59 -10.03
C ILE A 31 -8.24 5.26 -9.50
N ARG A 32 -7.09 5.00 -10.14
CA ARG A 32 -5.83 5.69 -9.81
C ARG A 32 -5.98 7.19 -10.11
N PRO A 33 -5.64 8.09 -9.17
CA PRO A 33 -5.66 9.52 -9.43
C PRO A 33 -4.74 9.89 -10.59
N ALA A 34 -5.11 10.95 -11.34
CA ALA A 34 -4.25 11.50 -12.37
C ALA A 34 -2.93 12.01 -11.75
N ILE A 35 -1.84 11.91 -12.50
CA ILE A 35 -0.56 12.52 -12.12
C ILE A 35 -0.50 13.90 -12.76
N LYS A 36 -0.28 14.93 -11.93
CA LYS A 36 -0.07 16.33 -12.35
C LYS A 36 1.14 16.88 -11.60
N ASP A 37 2.04 17.54 -12.32
CA ASP A 37 3.25 18.14 -11.73
C ASP A 37 4.04 17.18 -10.83
N LEU A 38 4.20 15.93 -11.31
CA LEU A 38 4.87 14.85 -10.58
C LEU A 38 4.22 14.50 -9.23
N ALA A 39 2.91 14.70 -9.08
CA ALA A 39 2.14 14.33 -7.90
C ALA A 39 0.84 13.62 -8.27
N TYR A 40 0.38 12.67 -7.46
CA TYR A 40 -1.00 12.19 -7.55
C TYR A 40 -1.96 13.29 -7.12
N ALA A 41 -3.00 13.53 -7.92
CA ALA A 41 -4.09 14.45 -7.58
C ALA A 41 -5.04 13.85 -6.53
N ILE A 42 -4.55 13.71 -5.29
CA ILE A 42 -5.32 13.17 -4.16
C ILE A 42 -6.36 14.22 -3.73
N THR A 43 -7.61 13.80 -3.57
CA THR A 43 -8.73 14.71 -3.25
C THR A 43 -9.51 14.32 -2.00
N GLU A 44 -9.27 13.13 -1.46
CA GLU A 44 -10.05 12.55 -0.37
C GLU A 44 -9.15 12.17 0.82
N TYR A 45 -9.69 12.33 2.03
CA TYR A 45 -9.06 11.89 3.27
C TYR A 45 -9.57 10.50 3.68
N ALA A 46 -8.68 9.68 4.22
CA ALA A 46 -9.06 8.39 4.78
C ALA A 46 -9.93 8.56 6.04
N THR A 47 -11.07 7.88 6.07
CA THR A 47 -11.96 7.83 7.24
C THR A 47 -11.49 6.80 8.27
N ASP A 48 -10.88 5.70 7.80
CA ASP A 48 -10.29 4.65 8.63
C ASP A 48 -8.95 5.12 9.22
N ASN A 49 -8.80 4.96 10.54
CA ASN A 49 -7.55 5.25 11.26
C ASN A 49 -6.40 4.29 10.87
N LYS A 50 -6.71 3.11 10.31
CA LYS A 50 -5.73 2.10 9.93
C LYS A 50 -5.12 2.33 8.55
N TYR A 51 -5.75 3.14 7.72
CA TYR A 51 -5.31 3.36 6.34
C TYR A 51 -3.86 3.86 6.30
N GLY A 52 -2.98 3.04 5.72
CA GLY A 52 -1.54 3.27 5.64
C GLY A 52 -0.78 3.01 6.92
N TYR A 53 -1.42 2.85 8.07
CA TYR A 53 -0.79 2.67 9.39
C TYR A 53 -0.77 1.22 9.88
N ASP A 54 -1.53 0.34 9.22
CA ASP A 54 -1.62 -1.08 9.52
C ASP A 54 -1.26 -1.86 8.26
N GLN A 55 -0.48 -2.94 8.42
CA GLN A 55 -0.01 -3.79 7.32
C GLN A 55 -1.16 -4.48 6.55
N ASP A 56 -2.32 -4.70 7.19
CA ASP A 56 -3.51 -5.24 6.54
C ASP A 56 -4.33 -4.15 5.82
N TYR A 57 -4.02 -2.87 6.06
CA TYR A 57 -4.67 -1.70 5.47
C TYR A 57 -3.65 -0.78 4.78
N PRO A 58 -2.75 -1.30 3.91
CA PRO A 58 -1.72 -0.49 3.30
C PRO A 58 -2.31 0.51 2.30
N ILE A 59 -1.49 1.48 1.90
CA ILE A 59 -1.78 2.35 0.77
C ILE A 59 -1.58 1.50 -0.50
N ASN A 60 -2.68 1.02 -1.06
CA ASN A 60 -2.72 0.19 -2.26
C ASN A 60 -2.55 1.07 -3.52
N ILE A 61 -1.32 1.22 -4.01
CA ILE A 61 -0.99 2.02 -5.22
C ILE A 61 -0.91 1.18 -6.50
N GLY A 62 -1.06 -0.14 -6.38
CA GLY A 62 -1.03 -1.09 -7.48
C GLY A 62 -2.19 -0.95 -8.47
N PHE A 63 -2.16 -1.65 -9.61
CA PHE A 63 -1.07 -2.49 -10.10
C PHE A 63 0.03 -1.62 -10.72
N ILE A 64 1.26 -1.76 -10.24
CA ILE A 64 2.44 -1.16 -10.86
C ILE A 64 3.58 -2.19 -10.89
N HIS A 65 4.50 -2.05 -11.84
CA HIS A 65 5.70 -2.87 -11.82
C HIS A 65 6.61 -2.46 -10.67
N GLU A 66 7.34 -3.41 -10.08
CA GLU A 66 8.32 -3.17 -9.00
C GLU A 66 9.34 -2.08 -9.37
N LYS A 67 9.79 -2.03 -10.64
CA LYS A 67 10.69 -0.98 -11.15
C LYS A 67 10.09 0.43 -11.13
N GLN A 68 8.78 0.54 -10.93
CA GLN A 68 8.04 1.81 -10.85
C GLN A 68 7.61 2.13 -9.41
N GLU A 69 7.99 1.32 -8.42
CA GLU A 69 7.64 1.57 -7.01
C GLU A 69 8.12 2.97 -6.58
N ASP A 70 9.42 3.25 -6.70
CA ASP A 70 10.02 4.49 -6.22
C ASP A 70 9.35 5.75 -6.78
N ILE A 71 9.08 5.77 -8.08
CA ILE A 71 8.44 6.93 -8.74
C ILE A 71 6.97 7.10 -8.34
N ASN A 72 6.22 6.02 -8.14
CA ASN A 72 4.82 6.13 -7.71
C ASN A 72 4.70 6.48 -6.22
N ILE A 73 5.62 6.01 -5.38
CA ILE A 73 5.73 6.44 -3.99
C ILE A 73 6.09 7.93 -3.93
N GLN A 74 6.99 8.39 -4.80
CA GLN A 74 7.29 9.81 -4.94
C GLN A 74 6.05 10.62 -5.35
N TYR A 75 5.28 10.17 -6.34
CA TYR A 75 4.04 10.84 -6.73
C TYR A 75 3.02 10.93 -5.60
N TYR A 76 2.92 9.89 -4.78
CA TYR A 76 2.07 9.88 -3.60
C TYR A 76 2.49 10.95 -2.58
N PHE A 77 3.76 10.95 -2.17
CA PHE A 77 4.24 11.92 -1.18
C PHE A 77 4.31 13.36 -1.72
N ASN A 78 4.54 13.55 -3.01
CA ASN A 78 4.49 14.88 -3.64
C ASN A 78 3.07 15.50 -3.61
N GLY A 79 2.03 14.66 -3.55
CA GLY A 79 0.64 15.11 -3.41
C GLY A 79 0.23 15.44 -1.96
N LEU A 80 1.12 15.23 -1.00
CA LEU A 80 0.86 15.40 0.43
C LEU A 80 1.86 16.35 1.08
N GLU A 81 1.49 16.84 2.26
CA GLU A 81 2.34 17.61 3.16
C GLU A 81 2.06 17.18 4.61
N GLY A 82 2.89 17.64 5.54
CA GLY A 82 2.62 17.49 6.97
C GLY A 82 1.33 18.20 7.38
N PRO A 83 0.80 17.90 8.58
CA PRO A 83 -0.50 18.42 9.02
C PRO A 83 -0.57 19.96 9.07
N ASN A 84 0.57 20.65 9.11
CA ASN A 84 0.66 22.11 9.09
C ASN A 84 1.41 22.64 7.85
N GLY A 85 1.55 21.84 6.79
CA GLY A 85 2.25 22.22 5.55
C GLY A 85 3.74 21.90 5.53
N GLU A 86 4.23 21.08 6.47
CA GLU A 86 5.65 20.70 6.54
C GLU A 86 6.06 19.84 5.34
N LYS A 87 7.29 20.01 4.86
CA LYS A 87 7.83 19.11 3.83
C LYS A 87 8.00 17.69 4.38
N ILE A 88 7.60 16.71 3.57
CA ILE A 88 7.75 15.29 3.90
C ILE A 88 9.11 14.79 3.42
N SER A 89 9.81 14.04 4.28
CA SER A 89 10.91 13.16 3.90
C SER A 89 10.51 11.72 4.17
N TYR A 90 10.94 10.79 3.31
CA TYR A 90 10.60 9.37 3.46
C TYR A 90 11.74 8.47 2.98
N LYS A 91 11.78 7.25 3.51
CA LYS A 91 12.65 6.17 3.00
C LYS A 91 12.00 4.82 3.24
N LYS A 92 12.19 3.89 2.31
CA LYS A 92 11.84 2.49 2.53
C LYS A 92 12.83 1.92 3.55
N VAL A 93 12.33 1.36 4.65
CA VAL A 93 13.18 0.80 5.71
C VAL A 93 13.10 -0.72 5.80
N ASP A 94 12.00 -1.30 5.33
CA ASP A 94 11.79 -2.74 5.36
C ASP A 94 10.72 -3.14 4.35
N THR A 95 10.48 -4.44 4.22
CA THR A 95 9.37 -5.02 3.46
C THR A 95 8.78 -6.15 4.28
N CYS A 96 7.49 -6.05 4.58
CA CYS A 96 6.73 -7.04 5.29
C CYS A 96 5.58 -7.58 4.45
N CYS A 97 4.50 -7.97 5.12
CA CYS A 97 4.04 -9.32 5.13
C CYS A 97 3.75 -9.89 3.74
N PRO A 98 4.25 -11.09 3.43
CA PRO A 98 3.85 -11.76 2.20
C PRO A 98 2.34 -12.03 2.25
N PHE A 99 1.64 -11.75 1.15
CA PHE A 99 0.22 -12.03 0.98
C PHE A 99 -0.06 -12.66 -0.39
N PRO A 100 -1.07 -13.53 -0.52
CA PRO A 100 -1.44 -14.10 -1.81
C PRO A 100 -1.95 -13.02 -2.79
N THR A 101 -1.45 -13.02 -4.02
CA THR A 101 -1.93 -12.13 -5.09
C THR A 101 -1.75 -12.77 -6.45
N LYS A 102 -2.68 -12.48 -7.38
CA LYS A 102 -2.56 -12.90 -8.79
C LYS A 102 -1.77 -11.90 -9.63
N ASN A 103 -1.38 -10.77 -9.05
CA ASN A 103 -0.74 -9.65 -9.73
C ASN A 103 0.79 -9.67 -9.58
N SER A 104 1.35 -10.82 -9.21
CA SER A 104 2.78 -11.09 -9.24
C SER A 104 3.05 -12.43 -9.94
N LEU A 105 4.25 -12.58 -10.50
CA LEU A 105 4.65 -13.84 -11.15
C LEU A 105 4.76 -15.01 -10.17
N MET A 106 5.02 -14.72 -8.89
CA MET A 106 5.21 -15.74 -7.85
C MET A 106 3.91 -16.12 -7.15
N GLY A 107 2.78 -15.50 -7.49
CA GLY A 107 1.49 -15.73 -6.80
C GLY A 107 1.41 -15.12 -5.39
N ALA A 108 2.42 -14.34 -5.01
CA ALA A 108 2.52 -13.66 -3.72
C ALA A 108 3.16 -12.28 -3.89
N GLY A 109 2.69 -11.32 -3.10
CA GLY A 109 3.21 -9.96 -3.03
C GLY A 109 3.69 -9.65 -1.61
N THR A 110 4.36 -8.53 -1.43
CA THR A 110 4.82 -8.02 -0.13
C THR A 110 4.41 -6.57 0.05
N VAL A 111 4.38 -6.13 1.31
CA VAL A 111 4.04 -4.76 1.71
C VAL A 111 5.32 -4.00 2.03
N GLY A 112 5.59 -2.90 1.33
CA GLY A 112 6.72 -2.02 1.62
C GLY A 112 6.47 -1.19 2.88
N ILE A 113 7.48 -1.07 3.75
CA ILE A 113 7.43 -0.27 4.96
C ILE A 113 8.28 0.99 4.77
N TYR A 114 7.65 2.16 4.92
CA TYR A 114 8.27 3.46 4.76
C TYR A 114 8.31 4.21 6.09
N GLU A 115 9.49 4.67 6.48
CA GLU A 115 9.66 5.65 7.55
C GLU A 115 9.49 7.05 6.95
N VAL A 116 8.61 7.85 7.54
CA VAL A 116 8.24 9.19 7.10
C VAL A 116 8.52 10.18 8.22
N THR A 117 9.08 11.34 7.88
CA THR A 117 9.33 12.45 8.80
C THR A 117 8.85 13.77 8.21
N PHE A 118 8.53 14.72 9.09
CA PHE A 118 8.15 16.07 8.73
C PHE A 118 9.29 17.04 9.02
N GLU A 119 9.44 18.05 8.17
CA GLU A 119 10.41 19.12 8.38
C GLU A 119 10.27 19.74 9.78
N GLY A 120 11.39 19.96 10.47
CA GLY A 120 11.42 20.50 11.82
C GLY A 120 10.98 19.52 12.92
N SER A 121 10.65 18.27 12.59
CA SER A 121 10.22 17.25 13.56
C SER A 121 11.08 15.99 13.51
N ASN A 122 11.45 15.49 14.70
CA ASN A 122 12.10 14.17 14.83
C ASN A 122 11.09 13.02 14.95
N LYS A 123 9.78 13.32 14.88
CA LYS A 123 8.74 12.30 14.93
C LYS A 123 8.77 11.47 13.65
N LYS A 124 8.91 10.17 13.83
CA LYS A 124 8.86 9.18 12.75
C LYS A 124 7.47 8.57 12.67
N VAL A 125 6.98 8.43 11.45
CA VAL A 125 5.71 7.80 11.14
C VAL A 125 5.97 6.64 10.21
N MET A 126 5.38 5.48 10.50
CA MET A 126 5.49 4.29 9.66
C MET A 126 4.27 4.21 8.75
N LEU A 127 4.50 4.13 7.44
CA LEU A 127 3.45 3.89 6.46
C LEU A 127 3.72 2.60 5.68
N TYR A 128 2.65 1.86 5.42
CA TYR A 128 2.64 0.60 4.68
C TYR A 128 2.12 0.83 3.27
N PHE A 129 2.84 0.35 2.27
CA PHE A 129 2.50 0.49 0.86
C PHE A 129 2.41 -0.86 0.17
N ASN A 130 1.48 -0.98 -0.75
CA ASN A 130 1.32 -2.16 -1.57
C ASN A 130 1.24 -1.77 -3.04
N ILE A 131 2.10 -2.39 -3.85
CA ILE A 131 2.19 -2.16 -5.30
C ILE A 131 1.44 -3.20 -6.15
N PHE A 132 0.98 -4.28 -5.52
CA PHE A 132 0.38 -5.44 -6.20
C PHE A 132 -1.15 -5.43 -6.20
N GLU A 133 -1.82 -4.63 -5.37
CA GLU A 133 -3.28 -4.51 -5.37
C GLU A 133 -3.73 -3.07 -5.52
N LYS A 134 -4.96 -2.91 -6.04
CA LYS A 134 -5.62 -1.61 -6.14
C LYS A 134 -6.35 -1.25 -4.86
N GLY A 135 -6.41 0.04 -4.58
CA GLY A 135 -7.33 0.60 -3.60
C GLY A 135 -7.47 2.10 -3.84
N LYS A 136 -8.38 2.73 -3.11
CA LYS A 136 -8.46 4.20 -3.14
C LYS A 136 -7.16 4.78 -2.60
N ILE A 137 -6.55 5.68 -3.35
CA ILE A 137 -5.36 6.42 -2.93
C ILE A 137 -5.84 7.69 -2.22
N LEU A 138 -5.72 7.70 -0.90
CA LEU A 138 -6.31 8.69 0.00
C LEU A 138 -5.20 9.37 0.81
N CYS A 139 -5.50 10.55 1.36
CA CYS A 139 -4.65 11.17 2.36
C CYS A 139 -4.82 10.47 3.73
N PRO A 140 -3.76 9.93 4.34
CA PRO A 140 -3.84 9.26 5.64
C PRO A 140 -4.02 10.30 6.75
N LYS A 141 -4.65 9.92 7.86
CA LYS A 141 -4.87 10.84 8.98
C LYS A 141 -3.55 11.38 9.52
N GLY A 142 -3.51 12.66 9.87
CA GLY A 142 -2.27 13.32 10.33
C GLY A 142 -1.36 13.82 9.21
N PHE A 143 -1.82 13.76 7.96
CA PHE A 143 -1.24 14.42 6.80
C PHE A 143 -2.25 15.43 6.23
N ALA A 144 -1.78 16.35 5.39
CA ALA A 144 -2.62 17.24 4.63
C ALA A 144 -2.44 17.01 3.13
N ILE A 145 -3.51 17.23 2.35
CA ILE A 145 -3.44 17.22 0.90
C ILE A 145 -2.76 18.52 0.45
N LYS A 146 -1.64 18.37 -0.28
CA LYS A 146 -0.91 19.51 -0.80
C LYS A 146 -1.74 20.20 -1.89
N LYS A 147 -1.95 21.50 -1.74
CA LYS A 147 -2.65 22.29 -2.76
C LYS A 147 -1.79 22.33 -4.03
N PRO A 148 -2.40 22.18 -5.23
CA PRO A 148 -1.70 22.45 -6.47
C PRO A 148 -1.13 23.86 -6.39
N VAL A 149 0.15 24.03 -6.73
CA VAL A 149 0.72 25.37 -6.90
C VAL A 149 -0.04 25.98 -8.06
N SER A 150 -0.93 26.92 -7.78
CA SER A 150 -1.56 27.73 -8.81
C SER A 150 -0.43 28.47 -9.52
N SER A 151 -0.12 28.06 -10.75
CA SER A 151 0.73 28.81 -11.66
C SER A 151 0.08 30.17 -11.88
N ASN A 152 0.42 31.15 -11.05
CA ASN A 152 0.19 32.55 -11.36
C ASN A 152 1.12 32.88 -12.52
N ASN A 153 0.59 32.79 -13.74
CA ASN A 153 1.15 33.45 -14.90
C ASN A 153 0.87 34.96 -14.79
#